data_AF-A0A177E3A5-F1
#
_entry.id   AF-A0A177E3A5-F1
#
_cell.length_a   1.000
_cell.length_b   1.000
_cell.length_c   1.000
_cell.angle_alpha   90.00
_cell.angle_beta   90.00
_cell.angle_gamma   90.00
#
_symmetry.space_group_name_H-M   'P 1'
#
loop_
_entity.id
_entity.type
_entity.pdbx_description
1 polymer ?
#
loop_
_entity_poly.entity_id
_entity_poly.type
_entity_poly.pdbx_seq_one_letter_code
_entity_poly.pdbx_strand_id
1 'polypeptide(L)'
;MVSFTILTTALLVSLPTAFAAPRGVTSLINHETVGKQLEARQGGYYSFWSEGGGSFRCSQQGGGKYTCNWSGQAGGGFVAGTGFKPGGSRAVKYAGTYDAKGPGYLALYGWTRNPLIEYYIIESYDILAPGEPWTRKGNFTFEEGTYELYTSQRVNKPSIEGTRTFTQFWSVRTEKRVGGTITTQKHFDAWSKAGMRLGGHDYMILCTEGFANGTLLPSGSSTITVS
;
A
#
# COMPACT_ATOMS: atom_id res chain seq x y z
N MET A 1 7.44 -30.18 75.83
CA MET A 1 8.81 -29.84 76.27
C MET A 1 9.43 -29.00 75.15
N VAL A 2 9.65 -27.70 75.41
CA VAL A 2 10.97 -27.03 75.50
C VAL A 2 11.67 -27.04 74.12
N SER A 3 12.09 -25.95 73.46
CA SER A 3 12.58 -24.65 73.91
C SER A 3 12.57 -23.65 72.76
N PHE A 4 12.42 -22.36 73.06
CA PHE A 4 12.89 -21.25 72.22
C PHE A 4 14.43 -21.19 72.28
N THR A 5 15.08 -20.95 71.14
CA THR A 5 16.48 -20.52 71.11
C THR A 5 16.63 -19.40 70.09
N ILE A 6 16.92 -18.21 70.59
CA ILE A 6 17.25 -17.00 69.83
C ILE A 6 18.71 -17.12 69.40
N LEU A 7 19.00 -16.90 68.12
CA LEU A 7 20.36 -16.70 67.63
C LEU A 7 20.44 -15.34 66.92
N THR A 8 21.12 -14.41 67.58
CA THR A 8 21.53 -13.11 67.05
C THR A 8 22.68 -13.29 66.07
N THR A 9 22.58 -12.74 64.86
CA THR A 9 23.70 -12.64 63.91
C THR A 9 24.03 -11.19 63.60
N ALA A 10 25.35 -10.96 63.57
CA ALA A 10 26.02 -9.67 63.67
C ALA A 10 25.93 -8.82 62.39
N LEU A 11 25.87 -7.51 62.61
CA LEU A 11 25.94 -6.46 61.60
C LEU A 11 27.40 -6.28 61.16
N LEU A 12 27.72 -6.60 59.90
CA LEU A 12 29.01 -6.30 59.28
C LEU A 12 28.91 -4.98 58.50
N VAL A 13 29.63 -3.97 58.96
CA VAL A 13 29.82 -2.68 58.28
C VAL A 13 31.00 -2.81 57.33
N SER A 14 30.76 -2.71 56.02
CA SER A 14 31.82 -2.61 55.01
C SER A 14 31.91 -1.19 54.46
N LEU A 15 33.09 -0.58 54.61
CA LEU A 15 33.47 0.75 54.11
C LEU A 15 33.41 0.84 52.57
N PRO A 16 32.98 1.97 51.99
CA PRO A 16 33.02 2.19 50.54
C PRO A 16 34.45 2.52 50.09
N THR A 17 35.08 1.61 49.34
CA THR A 17 36.27 1.92 48.54
C THR A 17 35.86 2.71 47.30
N ALA A 18 36.18 4.00 47.29
CA ALA A 18 36.05 4.85 46.12
C ALA A 18 37.11 4.44 45.07
N PHE A 19 36.69 3.79 44.00
CA PHE A 19 37.47 3.74 42.77
C PHE A 19 37.15 4.98 41.94
N ALA A 20 38.12 5.89 41.84
CA ALA A 20 38.10 6.96 40.87
C ALA A 20 38.21 6.36 39.46
N ALA A 21 37.10 6.39 38.71
CA ALA A 21 37.11 6.10 37.27
C ALA A 21 37.54 7.37 36.50
N PRO A 22 38.33 7.23 35.42
CA PRO A 22 38.88 8.36 34.69
C PRO A 22 37.78 9.21 34.05
N ARG A 23 37.82 10.52 34.32
CA ARG A 23 37.14 11.54 33.52
C ARG A 23 37.91 11.71 32.21
N GLY A 24 37.19 11.66 31.09
CA GLY A 24 37.67 12.23 29.84
C GLY A 24 37.64 11.30 28.64
N VAL A 25 36.44 10.96 28.18
CA VAL A 25 36.14 11.06 26.74
C VAL A 25 34.78 11.74 26.65
N THR A 26 34.80 13.06 26.58
CA THR A 26 33.66 13.83 26.08
C THR A 26 33.50 13.41 24.63
N SER A 27 32.61 12.46 24.35
CA SER A 27 32.10 12.29 23.00
C SER A 27 31.33 13.57 22.70
N LEU A 28 32.04 14.55 22.15
CA LEU A 28 31.46 15.64 21.39
C LEU A 28 30.85 14.98 20.14
N ILE A 29 29.67 14.39 20.31
CA ILE A 29 28.77 14.29 19.17
C ILE A 29 28.39 15.73 18.91
N ASN A 30 29.07 16.34 17.93
CA ASN A 30 28.65 17.59 17.34
C ASN A 30 27.17 17.43 16.97
N HIS A 31 26.30 17.99 17.78
CA HIS A 31 24.99 18.39 17.34
C HIS A 31 25.22 19.60 16.45
N GLU A 32 25.69 19.35 15.22
CA GLU A 32 25.50 20.31 14.15
C GLU A 32 24.00 20.44 13.98
N THR A 33 23.51 21.54 14.53
CA THR A 33 22.21 22.14 14.28
C THR A 33 22.15 22.56 12.81
N VAL A 34 22.17 21.59 11.89
CA VAL A 34 21.68 21.78 10.53
C VAL A 34 20.19 21.52 10.62
N GLY A 35 19.40 22.58 10.45
CA GLY A 35 17.94 22.53 10.35
C GLY A 35 17.48 21.71 9.15
N LYS A 36 17.65 20.39 9.22
CA LYS A 36 16.88 19.43 8.46
C LYS A 36 15.87 18.85 9.43
N GLN A 37 14.63 19.34 9.31
CA GLN A 37 13.48 18.61 9.82
C GLN A 37 13.64 17.15 9.38
N LEU A 38 13.72 16.22 10.34
CA LEU A 38 13.74 14.80 10.01
C LEU A 38 12.41 14.51 9.30
N GLU A 39 12.46 14.34 7.98
CA GLU A 39 11.28 13.90 7.24
C GLU A 39 10.87 12.52 7.77
N ALA A 40 9.57 12.33 8.01
CA ALA A 40 9.06 11.05 8.44
C ALA A 40 9.51 9.98 7.42
N ARG A 41 10.30 8.98 7.86
CA ARG A 41 10.73 7.86 7.01
C ARG A 41 9.54 7.14 6.34
N GLN A 42 8.34 7.26 6.91
CA GLN A 42 7.08 6.70 6.42
C GLN A 42 6.09 7.82 6.06
N GLY A 43 6.37 8.57 4.99
CA GLY A 43 5.55 9.73 4.59
C GLY A 43 4.18 9.41 3.99
N GLY A 44 3.85 8.15 3.69
CA GLY A 44 2.61 7.76 3.00
C GLY A 44 1.91 6.55 3.63
N TYR A 45 0.58 6.50 3.48
CA TYR A 45 -0.22 5.33 3.86
C TYR A 45 0.22 4.13 3.03
N TYR A 46 0.46 2.99 3.66
CA TYR A 46 0.83 1.75 2.99
C TYR A 46 -0.23 0.68 3.26
N SER A 47 -0.57 -0.09 2.24
CA SER A 47 -1.44 -1.26 2.37
C SER A 47 -0.79 -2.44 1.67
N PHE A 48 -0.92 -3.61 2.29
CA PHE A 48 -0.59 -4.88 1.69
C PHE A 48 -1.62 -5.92 2.13
N TRP A 49 -2.30 -6.49 1.16
CA TRP A 49 -3.26 -7.58 1.33
C TRP A 49 -2.89 -8.73 0.40
N SER A 50 -3.15 -9.96 0.83
CA SER A 50 -2.98 -11.16 0.02
C SER A 50 -3.97 -12.25 0.40
N GLU A 51 -4.17 -13.18 -0.53
CA GLU A 51 -4.98 -14.38 -0.34
C GLU A 51 -4.39 -15.58 -1.10
N GLY A 52 -4.84 -16.78 -0.72
CA GLY A 52 -4.48 -18.03 -1.38
C GLY A 52 -2.99 -18.37 -1.28
N GLY A 53 -2.52 -19.14 -2.26
CA GLY A 53 -1.13 -19.63 -2.33
C GLY A 53 -0.22 -18.77 -3.21
N GLY A 54 1.08 -18.75 -2.89
CA GLY A 54 2.09 -18.03 -3.64
C GLY A 54 3.13 -17.36 -2.73
N SER A 55 4.19 -16.86 -3.34
CA SER A 55 5.17 -15.99 -2.69
C SER A 55 4.90 -14.55 -3.11
N PHE A 56 4.31 -13.75 -2.22
CA PHE A 56 4.05 -12.32 -2.43
C PHE A 56 4.88 -11.51 -1.44
N ARG A 57 6.00 -10.92 -1.90
CA ARG A 57 6.94 -10.18 -1.05
C ARG A 57 6.90 -8.71 -1.42
N CYS A 58 6.10 -7.94 -0.68
CA CYS A 58 6.00 -6.50 -0.85
C CYS A 58 6.46 -5.75 0.41
N SER A 59 7.12 -4.61 0.24
CA SER A 59 7.62 -3.81 1.35
C SER A 59 7.70 -2.32 1.04
N GLN A 60 7.26 -1.50 1.99
CA GLN A 60 7.49 -0.06 2.00
C GLN A 60 8.95 0.24 2.33
N GLN A 61 9.60 1.04 1.49
CA GLN A 61 11.00 1.45 1.62
C GLN A 61 11.15 2.88 2.17
N GLY A 62 10.04 3.60 2.34
CA GLY A 62 10.01 4.99 2.77
C GLY A 62 10.06 5.98 1.61
N GLY A 63 9.76 7.25 1.88
CA GLY A 63 9.74 8.30 0.84
C GLY A 63 8.76 8.02 -0.31
N GLY A 64 7.63 7.35 -0.03
CA GLY A 64 6.64 6.98 -1.04
C GLY A 64 7.07 5.82 -1.94
N LYS A 65 8.17 5.11 -1.64
CA LYS A 65 8.68 4.00 -2.43
C LYS A 65 8.26 2.65 -1.86
N TYR A 66 7.68 1.76 -2.65
CA TYR A 66 7.52 0.36 -2.29
C TYR A 66 8.08 -0.57 -3.36
N THR A 67 8.42 -1.79 -2.95
CA THR A 67 8.86 -2.86 -3.84
C THR A 67 7.94 -4.05 -3.70
N CYS A 68 7.79 -4.81 -4.78
CA CYS A 68 7.15 -6.12 -4.79
C CYS A 68 7.96 -7.11 -5.61
N ASN A 69 8.02 -8.35 -5.14
CA ASN A 69 8.45 -9.50 -5.91
C ASN A 69 7.43 -10.61 -5.69
N TRP A 70 6.90 -11.19 -6.76
CA TRP A 70 5.84 -12.19 -6.66
C TRP A 70 5.97 -13.37 -7.59
N SER A 71 5.46 -14.50 -7.11
CA SER A 71 5.19 -15.72 -7.86
C SER A 71 3.94 -16.36 -7.29
N GLY A 72 2.83 -16.27 -8.02
CA GLY A 72 1.51 -16.72 -7.59
C GLY A 72 1.27 -18.19 -7.87
N GLN A 73 0.31 -18.74 -7.14
CA GLN A 73 -0.24 -20.08 -7.37
C GLN A 73 -1.74 -19.98 -7.64
N ALA A 74 -2.36 -21.09 -8.06
CA ALA A 74 -3.80 -21.13 -8.31
C ALA A 74 -4.60 -20.65 -7.08
N GLY A 75 -5.55 -19.75 -7.31
CA GLY A 75 -6.34 -19.12 -6.25
C GLY A 75 -5.60 -18.09 -5.39
N GLY A 76 -4.34 -17.77 -5.71
CA GLY A 76 -3.55 -16.77 -5.02
C GLY A 76 -3.69 -15.36 -5.59
N GLY A 77 -3.55 -14.35 -4.74
CA GLY A 77 -3.51 -12.96 -5.17
C GLY A 77 -2.97 -12.02 -4.12
N PHE A 78 -2.62 -10.81 -4.54
CA PHE A 78 -2.18 -9.74 -3.65
C PHE A 78 -2.46 -8.35 -4.23
N VAL A 79 -2.58 -7.37 -3.35
CA VAL A 79 -2.61 -5.94 -3.66
C VAL A 79 -1.70 -5.23 -2.67
N ALA A 80 -0.68 -4.53 -3.16
CA ALA A 80 0.26 -3.80 -2.31
C ALA A 80 0.62 -2.44 -2.90
N GLY A 81 0.72 -1.42 -2.06
CA GLY A 81 1.05 -0.09 -2.54
C GLY A 81 1.08 0.97 -1.46
N THR A 82 1.45 2.18 -1.87
CA THR A 82 1.55 3.35 -1.00
C THR A 82 0.77 4.54 -1.55
N GLY A 83 0.35 5.45 -0.67
CA GLY A 83 -0.40 6.64 -1.04
C GLY A 83 -0.99 7.35 0.17
N PHE A 84 -2.30 7.49 0.17
CA PHE A 84 -3.03 8.48 0.96
C PHE A 84 -4.20 7.85 1.71
N LYS A 85 -4.46 8.36 2.92
CA LYS A 85 -5.66 8.06 3.69
C LYS A 85 -6.09 9.32 4.48
N PRO A 86 -7.26 9.92 4.19
CA PRO A 86 -8.16 9.55 3.09
C PRO A 86 -7.53 9.82 1.72
N GLY A 87 -8.09 9.17 0.69
CA GLY A 87 -7.79 9.38 -0.71
C GLY A 87 -8.40 10.67 -1.25
N GLY A 88 -9.04 10.58 -2.41
CA GLY A 88 -9.74 11.70 -3.04
C GLY A 88 -8.88 12.52 -4.00
N SER A 89 -9.48 13.60 -4.49
CA SER A 89 -8.98 14.41 -5.59
C SER A 89 -7.57 14.96 -5.34
N ARG A 90 -6.65 14.62 -6.24
CA ARG A 90 -5.26 15.07 -6.30
C ARG A 90 -4.59 14.65 -7.60
N ALA A 91 -3.48 15.31 -7.92
CA ALA A 91 -2.52 14.85 -8.91
C ALA A 91 -1.49 13.95 -8.22
N VAL A 92 -1.47 12.66 -8.56
CA VAL A 92 -0.51 11.68 -8.02
C VAL A 92 0.62 11.51 -9.01
N LYS A 93 1.85 11.91 -8.66
CA LYS A 93 3.00 11.63 -9.50
C LYS A 93 3.63 10.30 -9.08
N TYR A 94 4.11 9.56 -10.05
CA TYR A 94 4.83 8.32 -9.79
C TYR A 94 5.86 8.00 -10.86
N ALA A 95 6.82 7.18 -10.49
CA ALA A 95 7.83 6.62 -11.39
C ALA A 95 8.31 5.27 -10.87
N GLY A 96 8.96 4.48 -11.72
CA GLY A 96 9.55 3.21 -11.29
C GLY A 96 9.61 2.16 -12.38
N THR A 97 9.62 0.90 -11.96
CA THR A 97 9.61 -0.28 -12.82
C THR A 97 8.44 -1.18 -12.47
N TYR A 98 7.89 -1.85 -13.49
CA TYR A 98 6.82 -2.83 -13.37
C TYR A 98 7.02 -3.91 -14.41
N ASP A 99 7.70 -4.98 -14.01
CA ASP A 99 7.99 -6.16 -14.82
C ASP A 99 7.08 -7.30 -14.39
N ALA A 100 5.87 -7.31 -14.94
CA ALA A 100 4.85 -8.29 -14.66
C ALA A 100 4.72 -9.33 -15.78
N LYS A 101 4.33 -10.54 -15.38
CA LYS A 101 3.86 -11.63 -16.25
C LYS A 101 2.57 -12.21 -15.69
N GLY A 102 1.59 -12.44 -16.55
CA GLY A 102 0.28 -12.95 -16.17
C GLY A 102 -0.69 -11.86 -15.71
N PRO A 103 -1.78 -12.25 -15.01
CA PRO A 103 -2.82 -11.32 -14.60
C PRO A 103 -2.36 -10.40 -13.46
N GLY A 104 -2.61 -9.10 -13.60
CA GLY A 104 -2.23 -8.13 -12.59
C GLY A 104 -2.13 -6.71 -13.12
N TYR A 105 -2.16 -5.75 -12.21
CA TYR A 105 -2.30 -4.33 -12.55
C TYR A 105 -1.24 -3.48 -11.83
N LEU A 106 -0.73 -2.48 -12.54
CA LEU A 106 -0.19 -1.26 -11.95
C LEU A 106 -1.28 -0.20 -12.05
N ALA A 107 -1.83 0.21 -10.91
CA ALA A 107 -3.01 1.06 -10.88
C ALA A 107 -3.01 2.01 -9.69
N LEU A 108 -3.65 3.16 -9.84
CA LEU A 108 -4.16 3.88 -8.68
C LEU A 108 -5.44 3.20 -8.22
N TYR A 109 -5.47 2.80 -6.96
CA TYR A 109 -6.47 1.94 -6.38
C TYR A 109 -7.01 2.56 -5.10
N GLY A 110 -8.32 2.48 -4.87
CA GLY A 110 -8.89 2.97 -3.64
C GLY A 110 -10.31 2.53 -3.40
N TRP A 111 -10.84 3.00 -2.27
CA TRP A 111 -12.20 2.68 -1.85
C TRP A 111 -12.97 3.93 -1.49
N THR A 112 -14.29 3.82 -1.61
CA THR A 112 -15.23 4.78 -1.01
C THR A 112 -16.28 4.06 -0.17
N ARG A 113 -16.91 4.80 0.74
CA ARG A 113 -18.01 4.35 1.60
C ARG A 113 -19.25 5.17 1.29
N ASN A 114 -20.42 4.54 1.37
CA ASN A 114 -21.73 5.17 1.11
C ASN A 114 -21.78 5.96 -0.22
N PRO A 115 -21.75 5.29 -1.39
CA PRO A 115 -21.74 3.83 -1.59
C PRO A 115 -20.36 3.16 -1.39
N LEU A 116 -20.37 1.86 -1.10
CA LEU A 116 -19.15 1.04 -1.08
C LEU A 116 -18.71 0.76 -2.51
N ILE A 117 -17.62 1.42 -2.94
CA ILE A 117 -17.04 1.26 -4.28
C ILE A 117 -15.55 0.99 -4.14
N GLU A 118 -15.07 -0.04 -4.83
CA GLU A 118 -13.66 -0.26 -5.10
C GLU A 118 -13.35 0.35 -6.47
N TYR A 119 -12.28 1.11 -6.61
CA TYR A 119 -11.99 1.76 -7.88
C TYR A 119 -10.53 1.63 -8.30
N TYR A 120 -10.33 1.61 -9.61
CA TYR A 120 -9.03 1.44 -10.26
C TYR A 120 -8.87 2.44 -11.41
N ILE A 121 -7.70 3.06 -11.47
CA ILE A 121 -7.16 3.74 -12.64
C ILE A 121 -5.93 2.95 -13.06
N ILE A 122 -6.10 2.04 -14.02
CA ILE A 122 -5.08 1.10 -14.49
C ILE A 122 -4.18 1.80 -15.50
N GLU A 123 -2.88 1.84 -15.20
CA GLU A 123 -1.84 2.49 -16.00
C GLU A 123 -1.04 1.48 -16.83
N SER A 124 -0.81 0.28 -16.28
CA SER A 124 -0.13 -0.81 -16.96
C SER A 124 -0.58 -2.17 -16.43
N TYR A 125 -0.34 -3.21 -17.22
CA TYR A 125 -0.66 -4.61 -16.95
C TYR A 125 0.09 -5.49 -17.96
N ASP A 126 0.28 -6.78 -17.67
CA ASP A 126 0.67 -7.75 -18.69
C ASP A 126 -0.60 -8.31 -19.35
N ILE A 127 -1.36 -9.11 -18.61
CA ILE A 127 -2.68 -9.61 -19.00
C ILE A 127 -3.79 -8.89 -18.22
N LEU A 128 -4.68 -8.22 -18.94
CA LEU A 128 -5.92 -7.70 -18.36
C LEU A 128 -6.92 -8.86 -18.25
N ALA A 129 -6.99 -9.50 -17.08
CA ALA A 129 -7.86 -10.65 -16.86
C ALA A 129 -8.97 -10.30 -15.86
N PRO A 130 -10.06 -9.63 -16.29
CA PRO A 130 -11.16 -9.31 -15.39
C PRO A 130 -11.74 -10.61 -14.81
N GLY A 131 -11.75 -10.71 -13.47
CA GLY A 131 -12.27 -11.89 -12.78
C GLY A 131 -13.81 -11.96 -12.76
N GLU A 132 -14.47 -10.85 -13.09
CA GLU A 132 -15.93 -10.73 -13.22
C GLU A 132 -16.24 -10.06 -14.57
N PRO A 133 -17.44 -10.26 -15.15
CA PRO A 133 -17.83 -9.56 -16.37
C PRO A 133 -17.79 -8.04 -16.21
N TRP A 134 -17.11 -7.37 -17.14
CA TRP A 134 -17.05 -5.91 -17.20
C TRP A 134 -18.11 -5.36 -18.15
N THR A 135 -18.79 -4.31 -17.71
CA THR A 135 -19.74 -3.54 -18.52
C THR A 135 -19.08 -2.23 -18.93
N ARG A 136 -18.94 -1.99 -20.24
CA ARG A 136 -18.38 -0.74 -20.77
C ARG A 136 -19.34 0.42 -20.51
N LYS A 137 -18.80 1.53 -19.99
CA LYS A 137 -19.53 2.76 -19.65
C LYS A 137 -19.19 3.94 -20.55
N GLY A 138 -18.12 3.83 -21.33
CA GLY A 138 -17.67 4.84 -22.28
C GLY A 138 -16.16 4.90 -22.34
N ASN A 139 -15.65 6.03 -22.81
CA ASN A 139 -14.24 6.40 -22.73
C ASN A 139 -14.14 7.90 -22.48
N PHE A 140 -12.95 8.37 -22.14
CA PHE A 140 -12.64 9.78 -22.16
C PHE A 140 -11.16 9.98 -22.46
N THR A 141 -10.84 11.14 -23.05
CA THR A 141 -9.48 11.53 -23.40
C THR A 141 -9.19 12.90 -22.80
N PHE A 142 -7.98 13.05 -22.29
CA PHE A 142 -7.44 14.31 -21.80
C PHE A 142 -5.91 14.31 -21.92
N GLU A 143 -5.25 15.35 -21.44
CA GLU A 143 -3.79 15.55 -21.57
C GLU A 143 -2.95 14.35 -21.11
N GLU A 144 -3.38 13.62 -20.07
CA GLU A 144 -2.61 12.48 -19.58
C GLU A 144 -2.83 11.21 -20.40
N GLY A 145 -3.86 11.12 -21.25
CA GLY A 145 -4.11 9.97 -22.13
C GLY A 145 -5.60 9.66 -22.37
N THR A 146 -5.86 8.54 -23.04
CA THR A 146 -7.21 7.99 -23.26
C THR A 146 -7.45 6.81 -22.34
N TYR A 147 -8.65 6.77 -21.74
CA TYR A 147 -9.07 5.70 -20.84
C TYR A 147 -10.44 5.19 -21.23
N GLU A 148 -10.59 3.87 -21.21
CA GLU A 148 -11.89 3.19 -21.29
C GLU A 148 -12.48 2.99 -19.91
N LEU A 149 -13.79 3.21 -19.78
CA LEU A 149 -14.51 3.18 -18.52
C LEU A 149 -15.33 1.90 -18.41
N TYR A 150 -15.22 1.20 -17.28
CA TYR A 150 -16.01 0.00 -17.01
C TYR A 150 -16.57 -0.02 -15.60
N THR A 151 -17.63 -0.82 -15.43
CA THR A 151 -18.11 -1.28 -14.13
C THR A 151 -18.14 -2.80 -14.07
N SER A 152 -17.89 -3.36 -12.89
CA SER A 152 -18.17 -4.77 -12.59
C SER A 152 -18.80 -4.88 -11.21
N GLN A 153 -19.37 -6.03 -10.88
CA GLN A 153 -19.90 -6.31 -9.56
C GLN A 153 -19.13 -7.45 -8.92
N ARG A 154 -18.71 -7.25 -7.67
CA ARG A 154 -18.13 -8.29 -6.82
C ARG A 154 -19.24 -8.77 -5.90
N VAL A 155 -19.58 -10.06 -6.00
CA VAL A 155 -20.68 -10.66 -5.20
C VAL A 155 -20.09 -11.44 -4.04
N ASN A 156 -20.47 -11.08 -2.81
CA ASN A 156 -20.00 -11.71 -1.58
C ASN A 156 -18.47 -11.83 -1.49
N LYS A 157 -17.74 -10.74 -1.77
CA LYS A 157 -16.27 -10.69 -1.74
C LYS A 157 -15.75 -9.87 -0.56
N PRO A 158 -14.48 -10.07 -0.15
CA PRO A 158 -13.82 -9.23 0.83
C PRO A 158 -13.83 -7.74 0.42
N SER A 159 -13.94 -6.85 1.40
CA SER A 159 -13.90 -5.40 1.22
C SER A 159 -13.45 -4.71 2.50
N ILE A 160 -13.32 -3.37 2.47
CA ILE A 160 -13.06 -2.54 3.65
C ILE A 160 -14.22 -2.50 4.67
N GLU A 161 -15.32 -3.21 4.39
CA GLU A 161 -16.49 -3.40 5.26
C GLU A 161 -16.75 -4.88 5.58
N GLY A 162 -15.74 -5.74 5.36
CA GLY A 162 -15.89 -7.20 5.43
C GLY A 162 -16.53 -7.76 4.16
N THR A 163 -17.12 -8.96 4.24
CA THR A 163 -17.74 -9.58 3.08
C THR A 163 -18.99 -8.80 2.64
N ARG A 164 -18.99 -8.30 1.40
CA ARG A 164 -20.08 -7.51 0.82
C ARG A 164 -20.26 -7.82 -0.66
N THR A 165 -21.41 -7.41 -1.18
CA THR A 165 -21.59 -7.21 -2.62
C THR A 165 -21.39 -5.73 -2.92
N PHE A 166 -20.49 -5.41 -3.84
CA PHE A 166 -20.12 -4.03 -4.17
C PHE A 166 -19.76 -3.88 -5.64
N THR A 167 -19.80 -2.65 -6.13
CA THR A 167 -19.45 -2.32 -7.50
C THR A 167 -17.99 -1.90 -7.58
N GLN A 168 -17.32 -2.28 -8.66
CA GLN A 168 -15.99 -1.81 -8.99
C GLN A 168 -16.07 -0.82 -10.15
N PHE A 169 -15.30 0.27 -10.05
CA PHE A 169 -15.14 1.26 -11.11
C PHE A 169 -13.75 1.16 -11.72
N TRP A 170 -13.69 1.23 -13.05
CA TRP A 170 -12.44 1.07 -13.78
C TRP A 170 -12.26 2.22 -14.76
N SER A 171 -11.07 2.81 -14.75
CA SER A 171 -10.47 3.50 -15.89
C SER A 171 -9.30 2.67 -16.37
N VAL A 172 -9.33 2.19 -17.60
CA VAL A 172 -8.24 1.41 -18.19
C VAL A 172 -7.57 2.22 -19.27
N ARG A 173 -6.30 2.53 -19.07
CA ARG A 173 -5.51 3.27 -20.04
C ARG A 173 -5.36 2.47 -21.34
N THR A 174 -5.58 3.11 -22.48
CA THR A 174 -5.46 2.44 -23.79
C THR A 174 -4.01 2.20 -24.20
N GLU A 175 -3.08 3.03 -23.73
CA GLU A 175 -1.65 2.92 -23.97
C GLU A 175 -0.91 2.74 -22.66
N LYS A 176 -0.42 1.53 -22.39
CA LYS A 176 0.27 1.17 -21.14
C LYS A 176 1.45 2.12 -20.88
N ARG A 177 1.61 2.59 -19.63
CA ARG A 177 2.77 3.35 -19.20
C ARG A 177 3.20 3.01 -17.77
N VAL A 178 4.47 3.24 -17.48
CA VAL A 178 5.01 3.16 -16.12
C VAL A 178 5.65 4.49 -15.80
N GLY A 179 4.95 5.27 -14.98
CA GLY A 179 5.36 6.60 -14.53
C GLY A 179 4.57 7.72 -15.21
N GLY A 180 4.48 8.84 -14.51
CA GLY A 180 3.73 10.03 -14.93
C GLY A 180 2.90 10.61 -13.80
N THR A 181 1.91 11.44 -14.18
CA THR A 181 0.93 12.01 -13.27
C THR A 181 -0.44 11.38 -13.53
N ILE A 182 -1.18 11.07 -12.47
CA ILE A 182 -2.59 10.66 -12.51
C ILE A 182 -3.41 11.75 -11.82
N THR A 183 -4.11 12.57 -12.59
CA THR A 183 -5.03 13.59 -12.07
C THR A 183 -6.39 12.98 -11.80
N THR A 184 -6.56 12.45 -10.59
CA THR A 184 -7.75 11.67 -10.17
C THR A 184 -9.08 12.38 -10.39
N GLN A 185 -9.14 13.71 -10.24
CA GLN A 185 -10.37 14.47 -10.50
C GLN A 185 -10.92 14.21 -11.91
N LYS A 186 -10.05 14.10 -12.93
CA LYS A 186 -10.49 13.87 -14.31
C LYS A 186 -11.19 12.51 -14.47
N HIS A 187 -10.70 11.49 -13.77
CA HIS A 187 -11.33 10.18 -13.73
C HIS A 187 -12.66 10.21 -12.97
N PHE A 188 -12.68 10.85 -11.80
CA PHE A 188 -13.89 10.95 -10.98
C PHE A 188 -15.00 11.73 -11.69
N ASP A 189 -14.65 12.80 -12.41
CA ASP A 189 -15.58 13.56 -13.24
C ASP A 189 -16.10 12.71 -14.41
N ALA A 190 -15.21 11.97 -15.08
CA ALA A 190 -15.60 11.08 -16.19
C ALA A 190 -16.53 9.95 -15.72
N TRP A 191 -16.24 9.34 -14.58
CA TRP A 191 -17.10 8.36 -13.92
C TRP A 191 -18.46 8.97 -13.58
N SER A 192 -18.50 10.14 -12.94
CA SER A 192 -19.74 10.84 -12.60
C SER A 192 -20.60 11.11 -13.84
N LYS A 193 -20.01 11.61 -14.93
CA LYS A 193 -20.69 11.82 -16.24
C LYS A 193 -21.23 10.53 -16.85
N ALA A 194 -20.57 9.40 -16.62
CA ALA A 194 -21.02 8.08 -17.06
C ALA A 194 -22.02 7.41 -16.08
N GLY A 195 -22.50 8.13 -15.06
CA GLY A 195 -23.42 7.63 -14.04
C GLY A 195 -22.76 6.76 -12.95
N MET A 196 -21.44 6.74 -12.88
CA MET A 196 -20.64 6.00 -11.90
C MET A 196 -20.30 6.93 -10.72
N ARG A 197 -21.17 6.97 -9.70
CA ARG A 197 -21.03 7.90 -8.56
C ARG A 197 -20.23 7.30 -7.42
N LEU A 198 -19.16 7.97 -7.01
CA LEU A 198 -18.35 7.62 -5.85
C LEU A 198 -19.01 8.08 -4.53
N GLY A 199 -18.66 7.43 -3.42
CA GLY A 199 -19.01 7.83 -2.07
C GLY A 199 -17.93 8.69 -1.39
N GLY A 200 -17.93 8.68 -0.05
CA GLY A 200 -16.87 9.29 0.74
C GLY A 200 -15.57 8.47 0.68
N HIS A 201 -14.45 9.10 0.35
CA HIS A 201 -13.17 8.40 0.16
C HIS A 201 -12.62 7.78 1.45
N ASP A 202 -12.24 6.50 1.39
CA ASP A 202 -11.40 5.81 2.38
C ASP A 202 -9.93 5.96 1.94
N TYR A 203 -9.10 4.92 1.89
CA TYR A 203 -7.74 5.03 1.37
C TYR A 203 -7.65 5.04 -0.17
N MET A 204 -6.53 5.56 -0.68
CA MET A 204 -6.13 5.48 -2.08
C MET A 204 -4.62 5.32 -2.19
N ILE A 205 -4.16 4.29 -2.89
CA ILE A 205 -2.74 3.95 -3.07
C ILE A 205 -2.43 3.77 -4.54
N LEU A 206 -1.19 4.01 -4.95
CA LEU A 206 -0.67 3.45 -6.18
C LEU A 206 -0.19 2.04 -5.87
N CYS A 207 -0.82 1.03 -6.47
CA CYS A 207 -0.59 -0.36 -6.14
C CYS A 207 -0.05 -1.18 -7.30
N THR A 208 0.64 -2.24 -6.91
CA THR A 208 0.91 -3.43 -7.70
C THR A 208 -0.06 -4.50 -7.21
N GLU A 209 -0.80 -5.06 -8.14
CA GLU A 209 -1.70 -6.19 -7.93
C GLU A 209 -1.30 -7.34 -8.84
N GLY A 210 -1.39 -8.57 -8.33
CA GLY A 210 -1.24 -9.78 -9.12
C GLY A 210 -2.14 -10.87 -8.56
N PHE A 211 -2.83 -11.59 -9.44
CA PHE A 211 -3.78 -12.63 -9.04
C PHE A 211 -3.82 -13.76 -10.05
N ALA A 212 -4.15 -14.96 -9.60
CA ALA A 212 -4.39 -16.09 -10.48
C ALA A 212 -5.77 -15.96 -11.14
N ASN A 213 -5.85 -16.26 -12.44
CA ASN A 213 -7.10 -16.36 -13.17
C ASN A 213 -7.13 -17.68 -13.94
N GLY A 214 -7.83 -18.68 -13.38
CA GLY A 214 -7.77 -20.05 -13.87
C GLY A 214 -6.36 -20.61 -13.81
N THR A 215 -5.81 -20.99 -14.97
CA THR A 215 -4.44 -21.51 -15.12
C THR A 215 -3.39 -20.41 -15.31
N LEU A 216 -3.80 -19.14 -15.48
CA LEU A 216 -2.89 -18.01 -15.61
C LEU A 216 -2.38 -17.60 -14.23
N LEU A 217 -1.07 -17.70 -14.04
CA LEU A 217 -0.42 -17.39 -12.76
C LEU A 217 0.34 -16.07 -12.85
N PRO A 218 0.23 -15.19 -11.83
CA PRO A 218 0.96 -13.93 -11.82
C PRO A 218 2.40 -14.16 -11.34
N SER A 219 3.37 -13.55 -11.99
CA SER A 219 4.74 -13.46 -11.47
C SER A 219 5.39 -12.15 -11.90
N GLY A 220 6.41 -11.69 -11.18
CA GLY A 220 7.10 -10.46 -11.57
C GLY A 220 7.74 -9.71 -10.42
N SER A 221 8.15 -8.49 -10.73
CA SER A 221 8.65 -7.54 -9.75
C SER A 221 8.27 -6.10 -10.10
N SER A 222 8.19 -5.25 -9.08
CA SER A 222 7.96 -3.83 -9.26
C SER A 222 8.73 -3.03 -8.21
N THR A 223 9.13 -1.82 -8.59
CA THR A 223 9.66 -0.81 -7.68
C THR A 223 9.02 0.50 -8.07
N ILE A 224 8.16 1.04 -7.21
CA ILE A 224 7.33 2.20 -7.53
C ILE A 224 7.53 3.25 -6.45
N THR A 225 7.73 4.50 -6.87
CA THR A 225 7.81 5.67 -6.00
C THR A 225 6.66 6.62 -6.31
N VAL A 226 5.91 7.02 -5.27
CA VAL A 226 4.81 7.99 -5.32
C VAL A 226 5.28 9.31 -4.70
N SER A 227 4.92 10.44 -5.32
CA SER A 227 5.25 11.80 -4.88
C SER A 227 4.13 12.80 -5.15
#